data_AF-A0A355PH94-F1
#
_entry.id   AF-A0A355PH94-F1
#
_cell.length_a   1.000
_cell.length_b   1.000
_cell.length_c   1.000
_cell.angle_alpha   90.00
_cell.angle_beta   90.00
_cell.angle_gamma   90.00
#
_symmetry.space_group_name_H-M   'P 1'
#
loop_
_entity.id
_entity.type
_entity.pdbx_description
1 polymer ?
#
loop_
_entity_poly.entity_id
_entity_poly.type
_entity_poly.pdbx_seq_one_letter_code
_entity_poly.pdbx_strand_id
1 'polypeptide(L)'
;MSTQRQTGFSLLEMTLSFAVLGFLFAMAPMALNVLGSAQSAAPALDRVKLAVNATVGFVVQHDRLPCPDSDGNGFEDCDVRSGRFPYRTVGLGQPLINESGFPFHYAAYQHTNANLVALQVSYEPLLLNGANSQQKNALDFCQGLRLGVSGGLQATEPHVQSHTGESGINPAFLLVDPGPLDADRDGRPFDGLNATGLEYESAGRGQSDEYDDRVIAMSFAELATRLDCPAILARVSAATREANAAYDAWRAYEFYLTFRIFGEEVRETNLEIAELKRLIAEFNSAGSIAMGLNDIATGLASATGASGVAVAAINAAAATFMIVEELSSTAEEVDEKTEELATAVEQREAAEVARDDAKAYRDQTAQLALDRDAKGWFQ
;
A
#
# COMPACT_ATOMS: atom_id res chain seq x y z
N MET A 1 -15.84 88.72 -40.02
CA MET A 1 -16.64 88.11 -38.94
C MET A 1 -17.35 86.90 -39.52
N SER A 2 -16.90 85.68 -39.21
CA SER A 2 -17.57 84.45 -39.61
C SER A 2 -18.48 83.98 -38.47
N THR A 3 -19.79 84.05 -38.66
CA THR A 3 -20.79 83.46 -37.76
C THR A 3 -20.89 81.96 -38.02
N GLN A 4 -20.40 81.14 -37.09
CA GLN A 4 -20.67 79.70 -37.08
C GLN A 4 -22.16 79.46 -36.73
N ARG A 5 -22.86 78.69 -37.58
CA ARG A 5 -24.20 78.17 -37.29
C ARG A 5 -24.05 77.01 -36.30
N GLN A 6 -24.68 77.13 -35.13
CA GLN A 6 -24.86 76.02 -34.20
C GLN A 6 -25.90 75.06 -34.77
N THR A 7 -25.50 73.81 -35.03
CA THR A 7 -26.41 72.71 -35.36
C THR A 7 -26.95 72.15 -34.05
N GLY A 8 -28.24 72.37 -33.77
CA GLY A 8 -28.92 71.75 -32.64
C GLY A 8 -29.13 70.25 -32.86
N PHE A 9 -28.97 69.46 -31.80
CA PHE A 9 -29.15 68.00 -31.83
C PHE A 9 -30.60 67.62 -32.17
N SER A 10 -30.76 66.58 -32.98
CA SER A 10 -32.06 66.01 -33.32
C SER A 10 -32.66 65.28 -32.12
N LEU A 11 -33.99 65.36 -31.95
CA LEU A 11 -34.73 64.61 -30.91
C LEU A 11 -34.42 63.11 -30.94
N LEU A 12 -34.17 62.55 -32.14
CA LEU A 12 -33.85 61.14 -32.33
C LEU A 12 -32.43 60.78 -31.84
N GLU A 13 -31.51 61.74 -31.91
CA GLU A 13 -30.13 61.57 -31.48
C GLU A 13 -30.01 61.59 -29.95
N MET A 14 -30.83 62.44 -29.31
CA MET A 14 -31.01 62.44 -27.86
C MET A 14 -31.63 61.13 -27.35
N THR A 15 -32.70 60.63 -27.99
CA THR A 15 -33.35 59.38 -27.54
C THR A 15 -32.46 58.15 -27.74
N LEU A 16 -31.71 58.08 -28.85
CA LEU A 16 -30.72 57.01 -29.07
C LEU A 16 -29.63 57.03 -27.99
N SER A 17 -29.12 58.23 -27.65
CA SER A 17 -28.10 58.39 -26.62
C SER A 17 -28.61 57.93 -25.25
N PHE A 18 -29.85 58.30 -24.88
CA PHE A 18 -30.46 57.85 -23.64
C PHE A 18 -30.77 56.35 -23.61
N ALA A 19 -31.14 55.74 -24.74
CA ALA A 19 -31.36 54.29 -24.81
C ALA A 19 -30.07 53.50 -24.62
N VAL A 20 -28.97 53.95 -25.24
CA VAL A 20 -27.65 53.32 -25.08
C VAL A 20 -27.13 53.50 -23.64
N LEU A 21 -27.27 54.69 -23.06
CA LEU A 21 -26.90 54.93 -21.67
C LEU A 21 -27.74 54.11 -20.70
N GLY A 22 -29.06 54.02 -20.91
CA GLY A 22 -29.95 53.20 -20.09
C GLY A 22 -29.59 51.72 -20.13
N PHE A 23 -29.23 51.19 -21.30
CA PHE A 23 -28.77 49.81 -21.45
C PHE A 23 -27.43 49.56 -20.73
N LEU A 24 -26.47 50.49 -20.85
CA LEU A 24 -25.18 50.38 -20.15
C LEU A 24 -25.34 50.44 -18.62
N PHE A 25 -26.20 51.33 -18.11
CA PHE A 25 -26.50 51.42 -16.67
C PHE A 25 -27.26 50.18 -16.16
N ALA A 26 -28.09 49.55 -16.99
CA ALA A 26 -28.78 48.32 -16.63
C ALA A 26 -27.85 47.10 -16.51
N MET A 27 -26.72 47.06 -17.25
CA MET A 27 -25.73 45.97 -17.16
C MET A 27 -24.67 46.18 -16.07
N ALA A 28 -24.49 47.41 -15.59
CA ALA A 28 -23.53 47.73 -14.53
C ALA A 28 -23.69 46.92 -13.23
N PRO A 29 -24.91 46.75 -12.65
CA PRO A 29 -25.06 45.97 -11.41
C PRO A 29 -24.69 44.49 -11.58
N MET A 30 -24.96 43.89 -12.74
CA MET A 30 -24.59 42.49 -13.02
C MET A 30 -23.06 42.32 -13.08
N ALA A 31 -22.36 43.24 -13.74
CA ALA A 31 -20.89 43.21 -13.82
C ALA A 31 -20.22 43.46 -12.45
N LEU A 32 -20.78 44.37 -11.64
CA LEU A 32 -20.26 44.66 -10.30
C LEU A 32 -20.45 43.48 -9.33
N ASN A 33 -21.57 42.76 -9.42
CA ASN A 33 -21.81 41.56 -8.61
C ASN A 33 -20.82 40.42 -8.96
N VAL A 34 -20.48 40.26 -10.25
CA VAL A 34 -19.48 39.25 -10.70
C VAL A 34 -18.06 39.64 -10.29
N LEU A 35 -17.73 40.93 -10.31
CA LEU A 35 -16.42 41.40 -9.86
C LEU A 35 -16.28 41.32 -8.32
N GLY A 36 -17.34 41.62 -7.58
CA GLY A 36 -17.37 41.51 -6.12
C GLY A 36 -17.14 40.08 -5.64
N SER A 37 -17.84 39.09 -6.22
CA SER A 37 -17.67 37.68 -5.86
C SER A 37 -16.28 37.14 -6.21
N ALA A 38 -15.72 37.56 -7.35
CA ALA A 38 -14.36 37.18 -7.75
C ALA A 38 -13.28 37.74 -6.81
N GLN A 39 -13.48 38.97 -6.32
CA GLN A 39 -12.49 39.66 -5.48
C GLN A 39 -12.49 39.15 -4.04
N SER A 40 -13.67 38.84 -3.47
CA SER A 40 -13.78 38.20 -2.14
C SER A 40 -13.28 36.76 -2.12
N ALA A 41 -13.32 36.04 -3.26
CA ALA A 41 -12.88 34.65 -3.33
C ALA A 41 -11.35 34.46 -3.32
N ALA A 42 -10.58 35.45 -3.79
CA ALA A 42 -9.13 35.33 -3.98
C ALA A 42 -8.32 35.26 -2.66
N PRO A 43 -8.59 36.09 -1.64
CA PRO A 43 -7.90 36.02 -0.36
C PRO A 43 -8.21 34.73 0.42
N ALA A 44 -9.48 34.30 0.40
CA ALA A 44 -9.91 33.02 0.97
C ALA A 44 -9.20 31.83 0.30
N LEU A 45 -9.05 31.84 -1.03
CA LEU A 45 -8.27 30.85 -1.78
C LEU A 45 -6.82 30.74 -1.27
N ASP A 46 -6.17 31.86 -0.96
CA ASP A 46 -4.78 31.86 -0.51
C ASP A 46 -4.64 31.35 0.93
N ARG A 47 -5.61 31.64 1.82
CA ARG A 47 -5.67 31.04 3.16
C ARG A 47 -5.88 29.53 3.12
N VAL A 48 -6.78 29.06 2.26
CA VAL A 48 -7.01 27.62 2.06
C VAL A 48 -5.75 26.92 1.55
N LYS A 49 -5.06 27.49 0.55
CA LYS A 49 -3.80 26.92 0.06
C LYS A 49 -2.75 26.83 1.16
N LEU A 50 -2.63 27.88 1.99
CA LEU A 50 -1.73 27.89 3.13
C LEU A 50 -2.05 26.75 4.11
N ALA A 51 -3.32 26.56 4.45
CA ALA A 51 -3.78 25.49 5.33
C ALA A 51 -3.51 24.10 4.73
N VAL A 52 -3.86 23.89 3.45
CA VAL A 52 -3.61 22.63 2.74
C VAL A 52 -2.12 22.30 2.71
N ASN A 53 -1.26 23.27 2.38
CA ASN A 53 0.18 23.05 2.34
C ASN A 53 0.77 22.74 3.72
N ALA A 54 0.29 23.41 4.77
CA ALA A 54 0.69 23.12 6.14
C ALA A 54 0.25 21.72 6.58
N THR A 55 -0.97 21.31 6.24
CA THR A 55 -1.47 19.95 6.48
C THR A 55 -0.64 18.91 5.74
N VAL A 56 -0.29 19.14 4.48
CA VAL A 56 0.59 18.23 3.71
C VAL A 56 1.97 18.13 4.36
N GLY A 57 2.56 19.26 4.76
CA GLY A 57 3.84 19.26 5.47
C GLY A 57 3.78 18.49 6.79
N PHE A 58 2.69 18.67 7.56
CA PHE A 58 2.44 17.94 8.79
C PHE A 58 2.34 16.42 8.55
N VAL A 59 1.60 15.99 7.52
CA VAL A 59 1.49 14.57 7.15
C VAL A 59 2.85 13.96 6.81
N VAL A 60 3.69 14.67 6.07
CA VAL A 60 5.05 14.18 5.73
C VAL A 60 5.92 14.04 6.98
N GLN A 61 5.68 14.84 8.02
CA GLN A 61 6.44 14.80 9.26
C GLN A 61 5.90 13.79 10.28
N HIS A 62 4.59 13.54 10.29
CA HIS A 62 3.90 12.81 11.35
C HIS A 62 3.11 11.58 10.89
N ASP A 63 3.06 11.30 9.59
CA ASP A 63 2.38 10.14 9.00
C ASP A 63 0.88 10.05 9.36
N ARG A 64 0.25 11.22 9.61
CA ARG A 64 -1.16 11.37 9.95
C ARG A 64 -1.64 12.78 9.64
N LEU A 65 -2.95 12.95 9.49
CA LEU A 65 -3.59 14.25 9.48
C LEU A 65 -3.60 14.86 10.89
N PRO A 66 -3.59 16.19 11.01
CA PRO A 66 -3.73 16.82 12.30
C PRO A 66 -5.16 16.61 12.85
N CYS A 67 -5.31 16.48 14.15
CA CYS A 67 -6.60 16.45 14.83
C CYS A 67 -7.20 17.87 14.93
N PRO A 68 -8.52 18.03 14.95
CA PRO A 68 -9.13 19.36 15.10
C PRO A 68 -8.78 20.03 16.44
N ASP A 69 -8.83 21.36 16.46
CA ASP A 69 -8.68 22.19 17.67
C ASP A 69 -10.07 22.53 18.23
N SER A 70 -10.46 21.96 19.37
CA SER A 70 -11.81 22.11 19.93
C SER A 70 -11.96 23.35 20.81
N ASP A 71 -10.88 23.85 21.41
CA ASP A 71 -10.90 24.96 22.37
C ASP A 71 -10.36 26.29 21.81
N GLY A 72 -9.78 26.26 20.60
CA GLY A 72 -9.25 27.42 19.88
C GLY A 72 -7.85 27.85 20.33
N ASN A 73 -7.14 27.01 21.09
CA ASN A 73 -5.79 27.32 21.59
C ASN A 73 -4.70 27.16 20.51
N GLY A 74 -5.06 26.62 19.34
CA GLY A 74 -4.20 26.36 18.18
C GLY A 74 -3.53 24.99 18.16
N PHE A 75 -3.75 24.15 19.16
CA PHE A 75 -3.22 22.79 19.27
C PHE A 75 -4.26 21.73 18.90
N GLU A 76 -3.80 20.49 18.73
CA GLU A 76 -4.65 19.35 18.37
C GLU A 76 -5.41 18.79 19.58
N ASP A 77 -6.71 18.53 19.40
CA ASP A 77 -7.55 17.76 20.33
C ASP A 77 -8.07 16.49 19.63
N CYS A 78 -7.42 15.36 19.88
CA CYS A 78 -7.72 14.11 19.15
C CYS A 78 -8.96 13.35 19.63
N ASP A 79 -9.67 13.86 20.63
CA ASP A 79 -10.94 13.30 21.11
C ASP A 79 -12.16 13.82 20.32
N VAL A 80 -11.95 14.81 19.44
CA VAL A 80 -13.00 15.40 18.60
C VAL A 80 -12.81 15.07 17.11
N ARG A 81 -13.92 15.14 16.37
CA ARG A 81 -13.95 14.89 14.92
C ARG A 81 -14.02 16.16 14.08
N SER A 82 -14.39 17.26 14.70
CA SER A 82 -14.45 18.58 14.09
C SER A 82 -14.13 19.69 15.09
N GLY A 83 -13.68 20.84 14.59
CA GLY A 83 -13.21 21.96 15.40
C GLY A 83 -12.61 23.05 14.52
N ARG A 84 -11.75 23.88 15.11
CA ARG A 84 -10.93 24.86 14.39
C ARG A 84 -9.69 24.19 13.79
N PHE A 85 -9.05 24.89 12.88
CA PHE A 85 -7.77 24.44 12.32
C PHE A 85 -6.64 24.60 13.36
N PRO A 86 -5.87 23.53 13.68
CA PRO A 86 -4.83 23.51 14.72
C PRO A 86 -3.54 24.20 14.26
N TYR A 87 -3.62 25.52 14.05
CA TYR A 87 -2.63 26.32 13.35
C TYR A 87 -1.24 26.32 14.00
N ARG A 88 -1.12 26.09 15.31
CA ARG A 88 0.19 25.99 15.98
C ARG A 88 0.81 24.62 15.75
N THR A 89 0.02 23.56 15.85
CA THR A 89 0.49 22.20 15.60
C THR A 89 1.02 22.04 14.18
N VAL A 90 0.32 22.59 13.18
CA VAL A 90 0.78 22.53 11.78
C VAL A 90 1.81 23.61 11.42
N GLY A 91 2.21 24.47 12.36
CA GLY A 91 3.30 25.42 12.18
C GLY A 91 2.97 26.72 11.43
N LEU A 92 1.70 27.13 11.31
CA LEU A 92 1.33 28.40 10.67
C LEU A 92 1.65 29.64 11.52
N GLY A 93 1.84 29.47 12.82
CA GLY A 93 2.21 30.55 13.76
C GLY A 93 1.10 31.57 14.04
N GLN A 94 0.01 31.60 13.27
CA GLN A 94 -1.13 32.50 13.42
C GLN A 94 -2.44 31.76 13.15
N PRO A 95 -3.55 32.12 13.82
CA PRO A 95 -4.86 31.53 13.55
C PRO A 95 -5.24 31.62 12.07
N LEU A 96 -5.81 30.53 11.54
CA LEU A 96 -6.37 30.52 10.20
C LEU A 96 -7.75 31.20 10.24
N ILE A 97 -7.77 32.49 9.89
CA ILE A 97 -8.97 33.32 9.83
C ILE A 97 -9.17 33.88 8.42
N ASN A 98 -10.43 34.13 8.06
CA ASN A 98 -10.80 34.82 6.83
C ASN A 98 -10.64 36.35 6.97
N GLU A 99 -10.98 37.10 5.94
CA GLU A 99 -10.81 38.57 5.93
C GLU A 99 -11.70 39.29 6.95
N SER A 100 -12.85 38.71 7.27
CA SER A 100 -13.78 39.21 8.29
C SER A 100 -13.36 38.83 9.71
N GLY A 101 -12.27 38.09 9.87
CA GLY A 101 -11.74 37.67 11.16
C GLY A 101 -12.38 36.40 11.72
N PHE A 102 -13.20 35.69 10.94
CA PHE A 102 -13.79 34.43 11.37
C PHE A 102 -12.84 33.25 11.15
N PRO A 103 -12.77 32.32 12.12
CA PRO A 103 -11.92 31.14 12.03
C PRO A 103 -12.46 30.14 11.01
N PHE A 104 -11.56 29.42 10.35
CA PHE A 104 -11.94 28.27 9.54
C PHE A 104 -12.34 27.08 10.42
N HIS A 105 -13.38 26.38 10.01
CA HIS A 105 -13.73 25.07 10.55
C HIS A 105 -12.90 23.98 9.88
N TYR A 106 -12.52 22.95 10.62
CA TYR A 106 -11.72 21.83 10.17
C TYR A 106 -12.31 20.52 10.70
N ALA A 107 -12.36 19.52 9.82
CA ALA A 107 -12.71 18.16 10.19
C ALA A 107 -11.88 17.18 9.38
N ALA A 108 -11.57 16.02 9.97
CA ALA A 108 -10.71 15.00 9.37
C ALA A 108 -11.35 13.62 9.46
N TYR A 109 -11.02 12.77 8.48
CA TYR A 109 -11.60 11.43 8.39
C TYR A 109 -11.16 10.52 9.54
N GLN A 110 -12.14 10.00 10.28
CA GLN A 110 -11.93 9.11 11.41
C GLN A 110 -12.99 8.00 11.39
N HIS A 111 -12.76 6.96 10.59
CA HIS A 111 -13.68 5.83 10.46
C HIS A 111 -13.04 4.53 11.00
N THR A 112 -13.86 3.51 11.20
CA THR A 112 -13.43 2.20 11.72
C THR A 112 -12.52 1.44 10.75
N ASN A 113 -12.61 1.70 9.44
CA ASN A 113 -11.78 1.08 8.41
C ASN A 113 -10.43 1.79 8.23
N ALA A 114 -10.35 3.07 8.56
CA ALA A 114 -9.15 3.89 8.50
C ALA A 114 -9.35 5.14 9.35
N ASN A 115 -8.42 5.39 10.27
CA ASN A 115 -8.37 6.63 11.04
C ASN A 115 -7.17 7.45 10.55
N LEU A 116 -7.43 8.57 9.86
CA LEU A 116 -6.35 9.36 9.28
C LEU A 116 -5.68 10.31 10.28
N VAL A 117 -6.27 10.56 11.45
CA VAL A 117 -5.65 11.43 12.47
C VAL A 117 -4.77 10.66 13.46
N ALA A 118 -4.72 9.34 13.36
CA ALA A 118 -3.95 8.46 14.23
C ALA A 118 -3.11 7.48 13.41
N LEU A 119 -1.90 7.19 13.89
CA LEU A 119 -1.01 6.20 13.29
C LEU A 119 -1.52 4.77 13.55
N GLN A 120 -1.94 4.09 12.48
CA GLN A 120 -2.41 2.71 12.48
C GLN A 120 -1.43 1.83 11.73
N VAL A 121 -1.36 0.53 12.04
CA VAL A 121 -0.69 -0.46 11.18
C VAL A 121 -1.73 -0.90 10.16
N SER A 122 -1.67 -0.33 8.96
CA SER A 122 -2.62 -0.58 7.87
C SER A 122 -1.95 -1.21 6.66
N TYR A 123 -0.63 -1.05 6.51
CA TYR A 123 0.16 -1.64 5.44
C TYR A 123 1.14 -2.67 6.01
N GLU A 124 1.02 -3.91 5.57
CA GLU A 124 1.97 -4.97 5.89
C GLU A 124 2.40 -5.68 4.59
N PRO A 125 3.68 -5.61 4.19
CA PRO A 125 4.15 -6.35 3.02
C PRO A 125 4.12 -7.85 3.31
N LEU A 126 3.38 -8.61 2.50
CA LEU A 126 3.31 -10.06 2.63
C LEU A 126 4.59 -10.72 2.10
N LEU A 127 5.49 -11.10 3.01
CA LEU A 127 6.71 -11.83 2.69
C LEU A 127 6.53 -13.32 2.99
N LEU A 128 6.77 -14.18 1.99
CA LEU A 128 6.56 -15.63 2.10
C LEU A 128 7.55 -16.33 3.05
N ASN A 129 8.66 -15.67 3.39
CA ASN A 129 9.59 -16.16 4.41
C ASN A 129 9.08 -15.98 5.85
N GLY A 130 7.91 -15.37 6.04
CA GLY A 130 7.31 -15.11 7.35
C GLY A 130 7.85 -13.87 8.08
N ALA A 131 8.76 -13.12 7.46
CA ALA A 131 9.17 -11.83 7.99
C ALA A 131 8.02 -10.82 7.89
N ASN A 132 7.87 -9.98 8.91
CA ASN A 132 6.82 -8.96 8.95
C ASN A 132 7.40 -7.59 9.28
N SER A 133 6.69 -6.56 8.83
CA SER A 133 6.93 -5.19 9.24
C SER A 133 5.96 -4.82 10.35
N GLN A 134 6.49 -4.18 11.40
CA GLN A 134 5.69 -3.59 12.49
C GLN A 134 5.84 -2.06 12.49
N GLN A 135 6.32 -1.50 11.38
CA GLN A 135 6.50 -0.06 11.25
C GLN A 135 5.13 0.62 11.19
N LYS A 136 5.10 1.86 11.69
CA LYS A 136 3.97 2.78 11.56
C LYS A 136 4.49 4.02 10.89
N ASN A 137 4.20 4.18 9.60
CA ASN A 137 4.80 5.23 8.79
C ASN A 137 3.89 5.68 7.62
N ALA A 138 4.47 6.47 6.71
CA ALA A 138 3.88 6.94 5.47
C ALA A 138 3.05 5.91 4.69
N LEU A 139 3.51 4.66 4.62
CA LEU A 139 2.85 3.59 3.87
C LEU A 139 1.51 3.22 4.50
N ASP A 140 1.43 3.20 5.82
CA ASP A 140 0.19 3.01 6.54
C ASP A 140 -0.79 4.15 6.30
N PHE A 141 -0.29 5.39 6.31
CA PHE A 141 -1.12 6.55 5.99
C PHE A 141 -1.65 6.48 4.55
N CYS A 142 -0.78 6.19 3.58
CA CYS A 142 -1.16 6.02 2.18
C CYS A 142 -2.16 4.87 1.97
N GLN A 143 -2.00 3.77 2.72
CA GLN A 143 -2.95 2.67 2.71
C GLN A 143 -4.27 3.06 3.40
N GLY A 144 -4.22 3.85 4.46
CA GLY A 144 -5.40 4.45 5.11
C GLY A 144 -6.20 5.33 4.16
N LEU A 145 -5.55 6.16 3.33
CA LEU A 145 -6.21 6.94 2.28
C LEU A 145 -6.93 6.03 1.27
N ARG A 146 -6.30 4.93 0.86
CA ARG A 146 -6.92 3.97 -0.05
C ARG A 146 -8.10 3.25 0.59
N LEU A 147 -8.00 2.88 1.87
CA LEU A 147 -9.08 2.24 2.61
C LEU A 147 -10.27 3.19 2.80
N GLY A 148 -10.02 4.47 3.09
CA GLY A 148 -11.05 5.51 3.26
C GLY A 148 -12.02 5.65 2.09
N VAL A 149 -11.56 5.40 0.85
CA VAL A 149 -12.42 5.38 -0.36
C VAL A 149 -13.55 4.35 -0.27
N SER A 150 -13.34 3.26 0.47
CA SER A 150 -14.33 2.19 0.65
C SER A 150 -15.17 2.36 1.93
N GLY A 151 -14.91 3.40 2.72
CA GLY A 151 -15.66 3.67 3.95
C GLY A 151 -17.07 4.14 3.64
N GLY A 152 -18.05 3.52 4.30
CA GLY A 152 -19.44 3.99 4.26
C GLY A 152 -19.61 5.35 4.95
N LEU A 153 -20.73 6.01 4.70
CA LEU A 153 -21.10 7.22 5.45
C LEU A 153 -21.59 6.83 6.84
N GLN A 154 -21.19 7.59 7.86
CA GLN A 154 -21.72 7.49 9.21
C GLN A 154 -22.14 8.88 9.70
N ALA A 155 -23.29 8.99 10.35
CA ALA A 155 -23.79 10.26 10.90
C ALA A 155 -22.87 10.85 11.98
N THR A 156 -22.02 10.02 12.60
CA THR A 156 -21.03 10.42 13.61
C THR A 156 -19.71 10.85 12.97
N GLU A 157 -19.60 10.94 11.66
CA GLU A 157 -18.35 11.24 10.94
C GLU A 157 -18.49 12.42 9.96
N PRO A 158 -17.40 13.18 9.74
CA PRO A 158 -17.39 14.26 8.77
C PRO A 158 -17.70 13.75 7.36
N HIS A 159 -18.76 14.28 6.75
CA HIS A 159 -19.11 14.00 5.37
C HIS A 159 -19.71 15.24 4.71
N VAL A 160 -19.54 15.33 3.39
CA VAL A 160 -19.96 16.48 2.59
C VAL A 160 -21.09 16.03 1.66
N GLN A 161 -22.15 16.83 1.53
CA GLN A 161 -23.21 16.53 0.59
C GLN A 161 -22.73 16.58 -0.87
N SER A 162 -23.28 15.70 -1.69
CA SER A 162 -23.28 15.82 -3.14
C SER A 162 -23.89 17.15 -3.54
N HIS A 163 -23.47 17.69 -4.68
CA HIS A 163 -24.09 18.89 -5.26
C HIS A 163 -25.59 18.73 -5.51
N THR A 164 -26.08 17.48 -5.68
CA THR A 164 -27.51 17.17 -5.83
C THR A 164 -28.26 17.02 -4.50
N GLY A 165 -27.58 17.06 -3.35
CA GLY A 165 -28.18 16.94 -2.01
C GLY A 165 -28.68 15.54 -1.63
N GLU A 166 -28.57 14.55 -2.52
CA GLU A 166 -29.18 13.22 -2.33
C GLU A 166 -28.21 12.15 -1.79
N SER A 167 -26.90 12.45 -1.67
CA SER A 167 -25.88 11.49 -1.21
C SER A 167 -24.69 12.22 -0.60
N GLY A 168 -24.11 11.70 0.47
CA GLY A 168 -22.87 12.23 1.06
C GLY A 168 -21.60 11.59 0.48
N ILE A 169 -20.47 12.25 0.67
CA ILE A 169 -19.13 11.75 0.31
C ILE A 169 -18.21 11.99 1.51
N ASN A 170 -17.42 10.99 1.86
CA ASN A 170 -16.37 11.11 2.87
C ASN A 170 -15.15 11.85 2.27
N PRO A 171 -14.75 13.00 2.82
CA PRO A 171 -13.47 13.62 2.51
C PRO A 171 -12.36 13.04 3.40
N ALA A 172 -11.10 13.13 2.96
CA ALA A 172 -9.94 12.87 3.82
C ALA A 172 -9.84 13.93 4.93
N PHE A 173 -10.04 15.19 4.56
CA PHE A 173 -10.31 16.30 5.47
C PHE A 173 -11.07 17.40 4.75
N LEU A 174 -11.67 18.30 5.50
CA LEU A 174 -12.34 19.48 4.96
C LEU A 174 -11.96 20.75 5.73
N LEU A 175 -12.12 21.87 5.05
CA LEU A 175 -12.04 23.22 5.60
C LEU A 175 -13.32 23.96 5.23
N VAL A 176 -13.93 24.67 6.18
CA VAL A 176 -15.07 25.55 5.91
C VAL A 176 -14.69 26.97 6.25
N ASP A 177 -14.83 27.86 5.27
CA ASP A 177 -14.81 29.30 5.46
C ASP A 177 -16.25 29.76 5.71
N PRO A 178 -16.58 30.36 6.85
CA PRO A 178 -17.93 30.87 7.16
C PRO A 178 -18.33 32.10 6.32
N GLY A 179 -17.48 32.55 5.40
CA GLY A 179 -17.77 33.77 4.64
C GLY A 179 -17.76 35.04 5.51
N PRO A 180 -18.13 36.18 4.91
CA PRO A 180 -18.09 37.46 5.60
C PRO A 180 -19.27 37.74 6.52
N LEU A 181 -20.41 37.05 6.38
CA LEU A 181 -21.67 37.39 7.05
C LEU A 181 -22.29 36.16 7.75
N ASP A 182 -23.13 36.44 8.73
CA ASP A 182 -24.19 35.53 9.15
C ASP A 182 -25.35 35.74 8.16
N ALA A 183 -25.38 34.95 7.08
CA ALA A 183 -26.25 35.22 5.94
C ALA A 183 -27.71 34.84 6.26
N ASP A 184 -27.92 33.73 6.96
CA ASP A 184 -29.25 33.28 7.39
C ASP A 184 -29.78 34.00 8.67
N ARG A 185 -28.92 34.78 9.34
CA ARG A 185 -29.21 35.62 10.52
C ARG A 185 -29.61 34.81 11.74
N ASP A 186 -29.09 33.60 11.89
CA ASP A 186 -29.33 32.74 13.05
C ASP A 186 -28.45 33.10 14.27
N GLY A 187 -27.53 34.06 14.11
CA GLY A 187 -26.59 34.53 15.12
C GLY A 187 -25.27 33.76 15.13
N ARG A 188 -25.01 32.90 14.15
CA ARG A 188 -23.77 32.13 13.98
C ARG A 188 -23.06 32.56 12.70
N PRO A 189 -21.73 32.44 12.66
CA PRO A 189 -20.99 32.81 11.46
C PRO A 189 -21.09 31.76 10.34
N PHE A 190 -21.40 30.50 10.65
CA PHE A 190 -21.51 29.43 9.64
C PHE A 190 -22.98 29.24 9.29
N ASP A 191 -23.29 29.19 8.00
CA ASP A 191 -24.65 29.02 7.50
C ASP A 191 -25.02 27.54 7.21
N GLY A 192 -26.32 27.21 7.29
CA GLY A 192 -26.84 25.92 6.83
C GLY A 192 -26.29 24.71 7.60
N LEU A 193 -25.98 23.61 6.90
CA LEU A 193 -25.48 22.38 7.54
C LEU A 193 -24.11 22.58 8.20
N ASN A 194 -23.31 23.54 7.73
CA ASN A 194 -21.96 23.79 8.26
C ASN A 194 -21.98 24.36 9.68
N ALA A 195 -23.12 24.89 10.14
CA ALA A 195 -23.26 25.49 11.46
C ALA A 195 -23.14 24.47 12.60
N THR A 196 -23.59 23.22 12.40
CA THR A 196 -23.64 22.21 13.46
C THR A 196 -23.48 20.80 12.96
N GLY A 197 -22.86 19.95 13.79
CA GLY A 197 -22.75 18.51 13.52
C GLY A 197 -21.53 18.16 12.70
N LEU A 198 -21.67 17.11 11.87
CA LEU A 198 -20.59 16.54 11.04
C LEU A 198 -21.04 16.32 9.59
N GLU A 199 -22.24 16.79 9.25
CA GLU A 199 -22.72 16.87 7.88
C GLU A 199 -22.44 18.28 7.37
N TYR A 200 -21.79 18.37 6.21
CA TYR A 200 -21.38 19.64 5.62
C TYR A 200 -22.01 19.84 4.25
N GLU A 201 -22.23 21.10 3.90
CA GLU A 201 -22.75 21.49 2.61
C GLU A 201 -21.82 21.11 1.47
N SER A 202 -22.38 20.91 0.28
CA SER A 202 -21.57 20.56 -0.89
C SER A 202 -20.49 21.61 -1.17
N ALA A 203 -19.26 21.15 -1.48
CA ALA A 203 -18.18 22.03 -1.93
C ALA A 203 -18.52 22.83 -3.21
N GLY A 204 -19.55 22.40 -3.95
CA GLY A 204 -20.08 23.10 -5.12
C GLY A 204 -21.32 23.94 -4.84
N ARG A 205 -21.76 24.11 -3.59
CA ARG A 205 -22.93 24.94 -3.24
C ARG A 205 -22.62 26.41 -3.58
N GLY A 206 -23.49 27.01 -4.38
CA GLY A 206 -23.39 28.42 -4.73
C GLY A 206 -23.84 29.32 -3.58
N GLN A 207 -23.33 30.55 -3.55
CA GLN A 207 -23.76 31.57 -2.59
C GLN A 207 -25.21 32.00 -2.86
N SER A 208 -25.94 32.35 -1.81
CA SER A 208 -27.27 32.94 -1.83
C SER A 208 -27.41 34.00 -0.76
N ASP A 209 -28.58 34.65 -0.69
CA ASP A 209 -28.88 35.64 0.36
C ASP A 209 -28.91 35.04 1.78
N GLU A 210 -28.91 33.71 1.90
CA GLU A 210 -29.00 32.94 3.15
C GLU A 210 -27.80 31.96 3.30
N TYR A 211 -26.79 32.07 2.45
CA TYR A 211 -25.63 31.18 2.48
C TYR A 211 -24.42 31.80 1.79
N ASP A 212 -23.37 32.12 2.54
CA ASP A 212 -22.11 32.61 1.97
C ASP A 212 -20.87 31.75 2.30
N ASP A 213 -21.05 30.73 3.14
CA ASP A 213 -20.10 29.67 3.46
C ASP A 213 -19.44 29.01 2.24
N ARG A 214 -18.17 28.67 2.38
CA ARG A 214 -17.39 27.95 1.38
C ARG A 214 -16.75 26.71 1.98
N VAL A 215 -17.20 25.54 1.49
CA VAL A 215 -16.65 24.24 1.85
C VAL A 215 -15.56 23.82 0.88
N ILE A 216 -14.41 23.43 1.41
CA ILE A 216 -13.30 22.84 0.66
C ILE A 216 -13.09 21.43 1.21
N ALA A 217 -13.40 20.43 0.39
CA ALA A 217 -13.30 19.02 0.73
C ALA A 217 -12.11 18.38 0.00
N MET A 218 -11.08 17.97 0.74
CA MET A 218 -9.96 17.21 0.21
C MET A 218 -10.37 15.76 0.03
N SER A 219 -10.40 15.26 -1.21
CA SER A 219 -10.67 13.83 -1.44
C SER A 219 -9.46 12.96 -1.08
N PHE A 220 -9.71 11.68 -0.78
CA PHE A 220 -8.64 10.69 -0.55
C PHE A 220 -7.69 10.58 -1.73
N ALA A 221 -8.23 10.57 -2.96
CA ALA A 221 -7.43 10.44 -4.18
C ALA A 221 -6.58 11.70 -4.45
N GLU A 222 -7.13 12.89 -4.20
CA GLU A 222 -6.40 14.15 -4.34
C GLU A 222 -5.22 14.23 -3.36
N LEU A 223 -5.46 13.90 -2.08
CA LEU A 223 -4.41 13.88 -1.07
C LEU A 223 -3.35 12.81 -1.37
N ALA A 224 -3.77 11.61 -1.76
CA ALA A 224 -2.85 10.55 -2.14
C ALA A 224 -1.95 10.93 -3.33
N THR A 225 -2.50 11.67 -4.30
CA THR A 225 -1.74 12.15 -5.46
C THR A 225 -0.76 13.26 -5.07
N ARG A 226 -1.19 14.19 -4.20
CA ARG A 226 -0.29 15.24 -3.67
C ARG A 226 0.91 14.68 -2.90
N LEU A 227 0.71 13.57 -2.21
CA LEU A 227 1.73 12.89 -1.40
C LEU A 227 2.54 11.84 -2.18
N ASP A 228 2.25 11.63 -3.46
CA ASP A 228 2.86 10.58 -4.29
C ASP A 228 2.74 9.16 -3.69
N CYS A 229 1.65 8.91 -2.94
CA CYS A 229 1.36 7.63 -2.32
C CYS A 229 1.41 6.44 -3.30
N PRO A 230 0.89 6.53 -4.55
CA PRO A 230 0.97 5.44 -5.50
C PRO A 230 2.42 5.00 -5.79
N ALA A 231 3.36 5.94 -5.94
CA ALA A 231 4.75 5.61 -6.23
C ALA A 231 5.46 4.96 -5.02
N ILE A 232 5.23 5.50 -3.83
CA ILE A 232 5.79 5.01 -2.57
C ILE A 232 5.32 3.58 -2.29
N LEU A 233 4.00 3.32 -2.39
CA LEU A 233 3.45 1.98 -2.23
C LEU A 233 3.96 1.01 -3.32
N ALA A 234 4.13 1.48 -4.55
CA ALA A 234 4.62 0.66 -5.66
C ALA A 234 6.07 0.20 -5.47
N ARG A 235 6.96 1.05 -4.92
CA ARG A 235 8.37 0.71 -4.67
C ARG A 235 8.53 -0.40 -3.63
N VAL A 236 7.75 -0.37 -2.57
CA VAL A 236 7.74 -1.44 -1.55
C VAL A 236 7.10 -2.69 -2.13
N SER A 237 5.95 -2.56 -2.80
CA SER A 237 5.27 -3.69 -3.44
C SER A 237 6.15 -4.40 -4.48
N ALA A 238 7.01 -3.68 -5.21
CA ALA A 238 7.98 -4.26 -6.13
C ALA A 238 9.06 -5.05 -5.38
N ALA A 239 9.61 -4.52 -4.29
CA ALA A 239 10.59 -5.23 -3.46
C ALA A 239 9.98 -6.47 -2.81
N THR A 240 8.74 -6.40 -2.33
CA THR A 240 8.01 -7.56 -1.80
C THR A 240 7.84 -8.65 -2.86
N ARG A 241 7.51 -8.28 -4.10
CA ARG A 241 7.41 -9.24 -5.21
C ARG A 241 8.74 -9.91 -5.53
N GLU A 242 9.82 -9.14 -5.51
CA GLU A 242 11.17 -9.66 -5.70
C GLU A 242 11.57 -10.64 -4.58
N ALA A 243 11.31 -10.29 -3.32
CA ALA A 243 11.54 -11.18 -2.18
C ALA A 243 10.74 -12.49 -2.27
N ASN A 244 9.48 -12.41 -2.69
CA ASN A 244 8.64 -13.59 -2.88
C ASN A 244 9.11 -14.45 -4.06
N ALA A 245 9.57 -13.85 -5.15
CA ALA A 245 10.19 -14.59 -6.25
C ALA A 245 11.50 -15.28 -5.82
N ALA A 246 12.32 -14.62 -5.00
CA ALA A 246 13.52 -15.22 -4.42
C ALA A 246 13.20 -16.38 -3.47
N TYR A 247 12.11 -16.28 -2.70
CA TYR A 247 11.59 -17.38 -1.87
C TYR A 247 11.21 -18.60 -2.70
N ASP A 248 10.46 -18.39 -3.79
CA ASP A 248 10.05 -19.48 -4.69
C ASP A 248 11.27 -20.12 -5.38
N ALA A 249 12.26 -19.32 -5.80
CA ALA A 249 13.51 -19.83 -6.35
C ALA A 249 14.28 -20.69 -5.33
N TRP A 250 14.43 -20.23 -4.09
CA TRP A 250 15.05 -21.01 -3.02
C TRP A 250 14.35 -22.35 -2.78
N ARG A 251 13.02 -22.37 -2.77
CA ARG A 251 12.23 -23.61 -2.63
C ARG A 251 12.46 -24.58 -3.79
N ALA A 252 12.69 -24.09 -5.00
CA ALA A 252 13.05 -24.93 -6.14
C ALA A 252 14.46 -25.55 -5.97
N TYR A 253 15.43 -24.80 -5.47
CA TYR A 253 16.76 -25.34 -5.12
C TYR A 253 16.70 -26.34 -3.96
N GLU A 254 15.85 -26.12 -2.97
CA GLU A 254 15.62 -27.08 -1.88
C GLU A 254 15.05 -28.41 -2.38
N PHE A 255 14.08 -28.35 -3.30
CA PHE A 255 13.57 -29.55 -3.97
C PHE A 255 14.66 -30.25 -4.80
N TYR A 256 15.45 -29.49 -5.55
CA TYR A 256 16.56 -30.04 -6.35
C TYR A 256 17.63 -30.71 -5.48
N LEU A 257 18.00 -30.11 -4.35
CA LEU A 257 18.90 -30.72 -3.38
C LEU A 257 18.33 -32.02 -2.82
N THR A 258 17.03 -32.03 -2.47
CA THR A 258 16.34 -33.25 -2.00
C THR A 258 16.40 -34.37 -3.06
N PHE A 259 16.20 -34.03 -4.33
CA PHE A 259 16.35 -34.97 -5.44
C PHE A 259 17.78 -35.50 -5.58
N ARG A 260 18.81 -34.66 -5.38
CA ARG A 260 20.22 -35.08 -5.42
C ARG A 260 20.61 -35.98 -4.25
N ILE A 261 20.13 -35.69 -3.04
CA ILE A 261 20.30 -36.55 -1.86
C ILE A 261 19.71 -37.95 -2.15
N PHE A 262 18.48 -38.00 -2.68
CA PHE A 262 17.88 -39.27 -3.06
C PHE A 262 18.68 -40.01 -4.16
N GLY A 263 19.20 -39.27 -5.15
CA GLY A 263 20.04 -39.84 -6.19
C GLY A 263 21.35 -40.44 -5.66
N GLU A 264 21.99 -39.78 -4.69
CA GLU A 264 23.18 -40.29 -3.99
C GLU A 264 22.87 -41.59 -3.24
N GLU A 265 21.80 -41.62 -2.45
CA GLU A 265 21.36 -42.81 -1.68
C GLU A 265 21.09 -44.03 -2.60
N VAL A 266 20.50 -43.80 -3.77
CA VAL A 266 20.30 -44.84 -4.79
C VAL A 266 21.63 -45.36 -5.35
N ARG A 267 22.62 -44.50 -5.58
CA ARG A 267 23.94 -44.91 -6.09
C ARG A 267 24.77 -45.63 -5.04
N GLU A 268 24.68 -45.22 -3.78
CA GLU A 268 25.26 -45.92 -2.65
C GLU A 268 24.71 -47.36 -2.57
N THR A 269 23.39 -47.51 -2.64
CA THR A 269 22.75 -48.84 -2.67
C THR A 269 23.20 -49.68 -3.88
N ASN A 270 23.36 -49.08 -5.06
CA ASN A 270 23.84 -49.80 -6.25
C ASN A 270 25.29 -50.27 -6.10
N LEU A 271 26.15 -49.48 -5.45
CA LEU A 271 27.52 -49.87 -5.14
C LEU A 271 27.54 -51.05 -4.17
N GLU A 272 26.76 -51.02 -3.09
CA GLU A 272 26.63 -52.14 -2.14
C GLU A 272 26.18 -53.44 -2.83
N ILE A 273 25.21 -53.34 -3.76
CA ILE A 273 24.76 -54.49 -4.57
C ILE A 273 25.89 -55.01 -5.46
N ALA A 274 26.66 -54.12 -6.11
CA ALA A 274 27.78 -54.52 -6.97
C ALA A 274 28.91 -55.20 -6.17
N GLU A 275 29.23 -54.68 -4.98
CA GLU A 275 30.19 -55.31 -4.05
C GLU A 275 29.72 -56.70 -3.59
N LEU A 276 28.43 -56.84 -3.27
CA LEU A 276 27.84 -58.14 -2.93
C LEU A 276 27.92 -59.13 -4.10
N LYS A 277 27.60 -58.71 -5.33
CA LYS A 277 27.76 -59.55 -6.54
C LYS A 277 29.20 -60.02 -6.71
N ARG A 278 30.17 -59.12 -6.54
CA ARG A 278 31.60 -59.44 -6.60
C ARG A 278 31.99 -60.49 -5.56
N LEU A 279 31.57 -60.33 -4.30
CA LEU A 279 31.82 -61.32 -3.25
C LEU A 279 31.26 -62.70 -3.64
N ILE A 280 30.01 -62.77 -4.11
CA ILE A 280 29.39 -64.04 -4.54
C ILE A 280 30.16 -64.66 -5.73
N ALA A 281 30.67 -63.84 -6.67
CA ALA A 281 31.48 -64.31 -7.80
C ALA A 281 32.81 -64.93 -7.35
N GLU A 282 33.49 -64.31 -6.38
CA GLU A 282 34.74 -64.84 -5.80
C GLU A 282 34.48 -66.20 -5.10
N PHE A 283 33.35 -66.35 -4.39
CA PHE A 283 32.98 -67.61 -3.74
C PHE A 283 32.63 -68.75 -4.71
N ASN A 284 32.04 -68.45 -5.88
CA ASN A 284 31.69 -69.47 -6.88
C ASN A 284 32.91 -70.06 -7.62
N SER A 285 34.11 -69.49 -7.46
CA SER A 285 35.32 -69.96 -8.12
C SER A 285 35.98 -71.19 -7.45
N ALA A 286 35.45 -71.67 -6.31
CA ALA A 286 36.03 -72.80 -5.57
C ALA A 286 34.98 -73.81 -5.07
N GLY A 287 34.37 -74.55 -6.00
CA GLY A 287 33.67 -75.80 -5.70
C GLY A 287 32.27 -75.64 -5.08
N SER A 288 31.28 -76.31 -5.67
CA SER A 288 29.89 -76.37 -5.22
C SER A 288 29.73 -76.57 -3.70
N ILE A 289 28.83 -75.81 -3.06
CA ILE A 289 27.62 -76.28 -2.35
C ILE A 289 27.01 -75.11 -1.55
N ALA A 290 25.70 -74.95 -1.73
CA ALA A 290 24.73 -74.26 -0.89
C ALA A 290 25.20 -73.81 0.51
N MET A 291 25.41 -72.49 0.70
CA MET A 291 25.13 -71.74 1.94
C MET A 291 25.53 -70.28 1.73
N GLY A 292 24.63 -69.35 2.06
CA GLY A 292 24.96 -67.91 2.10
C GLY A 292 23.76 -66.97 1.99
N LEU A 293 22.65 -67.42 1.40
CA LEU A 293 21.51 -66.52 1.15
C LEU A 293 20.59 -66.29 2.38
N ASN A 294 20.62 -67.17 3.39
CA ASN A 294 19.74 -67.04 4.56
C ASN A 294 20.28 -66.09 5.65
N ASP A 295 21.60 -65.92 5.80
CA ASP A 295 22.16 -65.01 6.82
C ASP A 295 22.07 -63.53 6.41
N ILE A 296 22.10 -63.25 5.10
CA ILE A 296 21.99 -61.88 4.56
C ILE A 296 20.55 -61.36 4.67
N ALA A 297 19.55 -62.24 4.48
CA ALA A 297 18.14 -61.90 4.66
C ALA A 297 17.78 -61.54 6.11
N THR A 298 18.50 -62.11 7.09
CA THR A 298 18.25 -61.89 8.52
C THR A 298 18.97 -60.65 9.06
N GLY A 299 20.12 -60.28 8.49
CA GLY A 299 20.85 -59.05 8.84
C GLY A 299 20.09 -57.77 8.46
N LEU A 300 19.48 -57.76 7.27
CA LEU A 300 18.79 -56.58 6.73
C LEU A 300 17.40 -56.33 7.36
N ALA A 301 16.73 -57.39 7.84
CA ALA A 301 15.44 -57.30 8.53
C ALA A 301 15.55 -56.70 9.96
N SER A 302 16.75 -56.63 10.53
CA SER A 302 16.98 -56.15 11.90
C SER A 302 17.22 -54.63 12.01
N ALA A 303 17.43 -53.94 10.88
CA ALA A 303 17.69 -52.50 10.84
C ALA A 303 16.44 -51.61 11.00
N THR A 304 15.23 -52.17 10.85
CA THR A 304 13.98 -51.42 10.99
C THR A 304 13.45 -51.51 12.42
N GLY A 305 14.04 -50.72 13.32
CA GLY A 305 13.41 -50.34 14.57
C GLY A 305 12.12 -49.56 14.29
N ALA A 306 11.04 -49.95 14.96
CA ALA A 306 9.69 -49.46 14.72
C ALA A 306 9.54 -47.93 14.82
N SER A 307 9.31 -47.25 13.68
CA SER A 307 8.25 -46.23 13.46
C SER A 307 8.55 -45.34 12.24
N GLY A 308 7.53 -45.14 11.36
CA GLY A 308 7.41 -43.88 10.61
C GLY A 308 7.69 -43.85 9.11
N VAL A 309 6.99 -44.66 8.32
CA VAL A 309 6.33 -44.29 7.04
C VAL A 309 7.06 -43.26 6.13
N ALA A 310 7.99 -43.72 5.28
CA ALA A 310 8.28 -43.13 3.95
C ALA A 310 9.26 -43.99 3.09
N VAL A 311 10.09 -44.83 3.70
CA VAL A 311 11.22 -45.50 3.00
C VAL A 311 10.86 -46.90 2.43
N ALA A 312 9.60 -47.34 2.55
CA ALA A 312 9.23 -48.75 2.33
C ALA A 312 8.80 -49.14 0.89
N ALA A 313 9.06 -48.33 -0.13
CA ALA A 313 8.63 -48.66 -1.50
C ALA A 313 9.69 -49.39 -2.35
N ILE A 314 10.96 -49.48 -1.93
CA ILE A 314 12.01 -50.07 -2.78
C ILE A 314 12.67 -51.33 -2.19
N ASN A 315 12.63 -51.56 -0.87
CA ASN A 315 13.51 -52.58 -0.26
C ASN A 315 12.92 -53.99 -0.04
N ALA A 316 11.85 -54.38 -0.75
CA ALA A 316 11.36 -55.77 -0.72
C ALA A 316 11.31 -56.46 -2.09
N ALA A 317 11.56 -55.73 -3.19
CA ALA A 317 11.45 -56.28 -4.55
C ALA A 317 12.82 -56.65 -5.17
N ALA A 318 13.94 -56.12 -4.66
CA ALA A 318 15.26 -56.42 -5.20
C ALA A 318 15.79 -57.82 -4.80
N ALA A 319 15.26 -58.42 -3.73
CA ALA A 319 15.77 -59.71 -3.22
C ALA A 319 15.19 -60.95 -3.92
N THR A 320 14.06 -60.84 -4.63
CA THR A 320 13.36 -61.99 -5.22
C THR A 320 13.62 -62.21 -6.72
N PHE A 321 14.41 -61.36 -7.38
CA PHE A 321 14.66 -61.44 -8.82
C PHE A 321 16.14 -61.50 -9.23
N MET A 322 16.99 -62.14 -8.43
CA MET A 322 18.32 -62.57 -8.90
C MET A 322 18.24 -64.02 -9.38
N ILE A 323 17.56 -64.23 -10.51
CA ILE A 323 17.85 -65.42 -11.34
C ILE A 323 19.28 -65.22 -11.81
N VAL A 324 20.12 -66.17 -11.44
CA VAL A 324 21.52 -66.32 -11.80
C VAL A 324 21.64 -66.34 -13.33
N GLU A 325 21.84 -65.18 -13.95
CA GLU A 325 22.35 -65.08 -15.31
C GLU A 325 23.80 -64.58 -15.22
N GLU A 326 24.72 -65.52 -15.47
CA GLU A 326 26.14 -65.36 -15.77
C GLU A 326 26.94 -64.40 -14.85
N LEU A 327 27.35 -64.90 -13.67
CA LEU A 327 28.39 -64.26 -12.84
C LEU A 327 29.75 -64.34 -13.56
N SER A 328 29.99 -63.41 -14.47
CA SER A 328 31.34 -62.97 -14.80
C SER A 328 31.64 -61.73 -13.95
N SER A 329 32.62 -61.86 -13.06
CA SER A 329 33.09 -60.71 -12.29
C SER A 329 33.59 -59.65 -13.26
N THR A 330 33.36 -58.38 -12.97
CA THR A 330 34.41 -57.42 -13.24
C THR A 330 34.53 -56.49 -12.06
N ALA A 331 35.76 -56.32 -11.57
CA ALA A 331 36.12 -55.18 -10.73
C ALA A 331 35.70 -53.84 -11.40
N GLU A 332 35.56 -53.85 -12.73
CA GLU A 332 35.00 -52.79 -13.57
C GLU A 332 33.56 -52.39 -13.17
N GLU A 333 32.65 -53.32 -12.81
CA GLU A 333 31.28 -52.92 -12.35
C GLU A 333 31.34 -52.16 -11.01
N VAL A 334 32.20 -52.60 -10.08
CA VAL A 334 32.40 -51.89 -8.79
C VAL A 334 33.06 -50.53 -9.02
N ASP A 335 34.06 -50.45 -9.90
CA ASP A 335 34.76 -49.21 -10.24
C ASP A 335 33.80 -48.21 -10.91
N GLU A 336 32.96 -48.67 -11.85
CA GLU A 336 31.89 -47.88 -12.47
C GLU A 336 30.92 -47.33 -11.43
N LYS A 337 30.40 -48.17 -10.51
CA LYS A 337 29.48 -47.70 -9.46
C LYS A 337 30.14 -46.74 -8.47
N THR A 338 31.43 -46.92 -8.21
CA THR A 338 32.22 -46.00 -7.38
C THR A 338 32.33 -44.62 -8.04
N GLU A 339 32.63 -44.57 -9.35
CA GLU A 339 32.69 -43.31 -10.11
C GLU A 339 31.32 -42.62 -10.22
N GLU A 340 30.25 -43.40 -10.43
CA GLU A 340 28.88 -42.89 -10.45
C GLU A 340 28.45 -42.29 -9.10
N LEU A 341 28.84 -42.92 -7.98
CA LEU A 341 28.62 -42.38 -6.64
C LEU A 341 29.42 -41.09 -6.42
N ALA A 342 30.70 -41.08 -6.78
CA ALA A 342 31.53 -39.87 -6.66
C ALA A 342 30.93 -38.68 -7.45
N THR A 343 30.43 -38.93 -8.66
CA THR A 343 29.73 -37.93 -9.47
C THR A 343 28.43 -37.46 -8.81
N ALA A 344 27.67 -38.38 -8.19
CA ALA A 344 26.44 -38.04 -7.47
C ALA A 344 26.73 -37.14 -6.26
N VAL A 345 27.79 -37.43 -5.51
CA VAL A 345 28.26 -36.63 -4.37
C VAL A 345 28.63 -35.21 -4.83
N GLU A 346 29.42 -35.07 -5.90
CA GLU A 346 29.79 -33.75 -6.46
C GLU A 346 28.53 -32.95 -6.88
N GLN A 347 27.57 -33.61 -7.51
CA GLN A 347 26.30 -32.98 -7.92
C GLN A 347 25.43 -32.58 -6.73
N ARG A 348 25.43 -33.36 -5.63
CA ARG A 348 24.75 -32.99 -4.37
C ARG A 348 25.42 -31.78 -3.74
N GLU A 349 26.74 -31.77 -3.60
CA GLU A 349 27.49 -30.65 -3.03
C GLU A 349 27.27 -29.36 -3.81
N ALA A 350 27.31 -29.42 -5.14
CA ALA A 350 26.98 -28.28 -5.99
C ALA A 350 25.53 -27.80 -5.81
N ALA A 351 24.58 -28.72 -5.63
CA ALA A 351 23.18 -28.38 -5.34
C ALA A 351 23.01 -27.73 -3.95
N GLU A 352 23.78 -28.16 -2.96
CA GLU A 352 23.78 -27.60 -1.61
C GLU A 352 24.27 -26.15 -1.61
N VAL A 353 25.40 -25.88 -2.29
CA VAL A 353 25.92 -24.51 -2.48
C VAL A 353 24.89 -23.63 -3.18
N ALA A 354 24.29 -24.10 -4.28
CA ALA A 354 23.28 -23.33 -5.00
C ALA A 354 22.03 -23.02 -4.15
N ARG A 355 21.60 -23.96 -3.29
CA ARG A 355 20.51 -23.76 -2.33
C ARG A 355 20.87 -22.70 -1.30
N ASP A 356 22.09 -22.74 -0.77
CA ASP A 356 22.57 -21.78 0.23
C ASP A 356 22.70 -20.36 -0.34
N ASP A 357 23.22 -20.22 -1.56
CA ASP A 357 23.26 -18.95 -2.28
C ASP A 357 21.85 -18.38 -2.53
N ALA A 358 20.91 -19.24 -2.96
CA ALA A 358 19.51 -18.84 -3.14
C ALA A 358 18.84 -18.42 -1.82
N LYS A 359 19.19 -19.09 -0.71
CA LYS A 359 18.72 -18.72 0.63
C LYS A 359 19.25 -17.35 1.05
N ALA A 360 20.53 -17.08 0.84
CA ALA A 360 21.14 -15.78 1.14
C ALA A 360 20.49 -14.65 0.31
N TYR A 361 20.25 -14.88 -0.98
CA TYR A 361 19.56 -13.92 -1.85
C TYR A 361 18.11 -13.66 -1.41
N ARG A 362 17.37 -14.71 -1.04
CA ARG A 362 16.02 -14.60 -0.46
C ARG A 362 16.03 -13.74 0.81
N ASP A 363 16.97 -13.98 1.72
CA ASP A 363 17.04 -13.25 2.99
C ASP A 363 17.42 -11.78 2.75
N GLN A 364 18.34 -11.51 1.81
CA GLN A 364 18.72 -10.16 1.40
C GLN A 364 17.55 -9.38 0.79
N THR A 365 16.81 -9.98 -0.14
CA THR A 365 15.68 -9.33 -0.82
C THR A 365 14.50 -9.07 0.12
N ALA A 366 14.24 -10.00 1.06
CA ALA A 366 13.27 -9.78 2.12
C ALA A 366 13.68 -8.61 3.04
N GLN A 367 14.95 -8.54 3.44
CA GLN A 367 15.45 -7.42 4.23
C GLN A 367 15.35 -6.09 3.48
N LEU A 368 15.65 -6.07 2.17
CA LEU A 368 15.49 -4.88 1.34
C LEU A 368 14.04 -4.37 1.32
N ALA A 369 13.05 -5.27 1.27
CA ALA A 369 11.64 -4.90 1.34
C ALA A 369 11.28 -4.25 2.69
N LEU A 370 11.76 -4.82 3.79
CA LEU A 370 11.58 -4.25 5.14
C LEU A 370 12.30 -2.91 5.33
N ASP A 371 13.50 -2.77 4.78
CA ASP A 371 14.28 -1.54 4.84
C ASP A 371 13.61 -0.41 4.04
N ARG A 372 12.97 -0.73 2.90
CA ARG A 372 12.18 0.24 2.14
C ARG A 372 10.92 0.65 2.89
N ASP A 373 10.24 -0.29 3.52
CA ASP A 373 9.10 0.01 4.37
C ASP A 373 9.51 0.98 5.50
N ALA A 374 10.56 0.66 6.24
CA ALA A 374 11.06 1.49 7.34
C ALA A 374 11.44 2.93 6.97
N LYS A 375 11.71 3.23 5.69
CA LYS A 375 12.02 4.59 5.21
C LYS A 375 10.80 5.48 5.02
N GLY A 376 9.58 4.92 4.94
CA GLY A 376 8.35 5.69 4.74
C GLY A 376 8.42 6.64 3.52
N TRP A 377 8.29 7.95 3.77
CA TRP A 377 8.32 8.98 2.73
C TRP A 377 9.65 9.09 1.96
N PHE A 378 10.78 8.66 2.56
CA PHE A 378 12.13 9.00 2.09
C PHE A 378 12.85 7.84 1.39
N GLN A 379 12.10 6.93 0.76
CA GLN A 379 12.63 5.70 0.15
C GLN A 379 13.26 5.86 -1.24
#